data_AF-A0A3N5GHL6-F1
#
_entry.id   AF-A0A3N5GHL6-F1
#
_cell.length_a   1.000
_cell.length_b   1.000
_cell.length_c   1.000
_cell.angle_alpha   90.00
_cell.angle_beta   90.00
_cell.angle_gamma   90.00
#
_symmetry.space_group_name_H-M   'P 1'
#
loop_
_entity.id
_entity.type
_entity.pdbx_description
1 polymer ?
#
loop_
_entity_poly.entity_id
_entity_poly.type
_entity_poly.pdbx_seq_one_letter_code
_entity_poly.pdbx_strand_id
1 'polypeptide(L)'
;MWDLLIVNPFTNILLLIYAFVGNFGVSIILFTILIRLVTHPIMAQQIKSSAAMQELMQSDEWKKIQEKYKSDKEKLAQEQMRIYNERGVSPFSSCLPTLIQFPILIGFYQSIVRAISASPLQLLAVVRSIYPGLENITPAASLSALIPIQSKFLWMDLGQPERVILTILPFGIPVLAIIVGLTTFVQTKLTMTPS
;
A
#
# COMPACT_ATOMS: atom_id res chain seq x y z
N MET A 1 12.94 13.00 -11.71
CA MET A 1 11.71 13.61 -11.14
C MET A 1 11.08 12.73 -10.08
N TRP A 2 10.83 11.44 -10.37
CA TRP A 2 10.31 10.45 -9.40
C TRP A 2 11.06 10.42 -8.06
N ASP A 3 12.39 10.37 -8.12
CA ASP A 3 13.20 10.31 -6.90
C ASP A 3 13.05 11.55 -6.02
N LEU A 4 12.91 12.74 -6.63
CA LEU A 4 12.76 14.00 -5.91
C LEU A 4 11.37 14.16 -5.31
N LEU A 5 10.32 13.69 -6.00
CA LEU A 5 8.93 13.90 -5.62
C LEU A 5 8.40 12.85 -4.65
N ILE A 6 8.85 11.60 -4.75
CA ILE A 6 8.31 10.48 -3.97
C ILE A 6 9.39 9.83 -3.11
N VAL A 7 10.49 9.37 -3.71
CA VAL A 7 11.48 8.55 -2.98
C VAL A 7 12.20 9.35 -1.90
N ASN A 8 12.65 10.56 -2.21
CA ASN A 8 13.36 11.43 -1.28
C ASN A 8 12.49 11.85 -0.10
N PRO A 9 11.26 12.41 -0.27
CA PRO A 9 10.44 12.75 0.88
C PRO A 9 10.08 11.52 1.72
N PHE A 10 9.80 10.38 1.08
CA PHE A 10 9.51 9.13 1.82
C PHE A 10 10.72 8.67 2.65
N THR A 11 11.91 8.68 2.04
CA THR A 11 13.16 8.31 2.73
C THR A 11 13.45 9.26 3.89
N ASN A 12 13.29 10.58 3.69
CA ASN A 12 13.53 11.57 4.74
C ASN A 12 12.56 11.42 5.92
N ILE A 13 11.27 11.21 5.65
CA ILE A 13 10.27 10.97 6.70
C ILE A 13 10.57 9.68 7.44
N LEU A 14 10.93 8.61 6.72
CA LEU A 14 11.28 7.32 7.33
C LEU A 14 12.50 7.43 8.25
N LEU A 15 13.55 8.13 7.78
CA LEU A 15 14.75 8.39 8.58
C LEU A 15 14.47 9.29 9.78
N LEU A 16 13.58 10.28 9.63
CA LEU A 16 13.15 11.14 10.74
C LEU A 16 12.46 10.32 11.83
N ILE A 17 11.50 9.47 11.47
CA ILE A 17 10.82 8.58 12.41
C ILE A 17 11.84 7.64 13.08
N TYR A 18 12.77 7.09 12.31
CA TYR A 18 13.83 6.23 12.85
C TYR A 18 14.75 6.94 13.83
N ALA A 19 15.09 8.21 13.59
CA ALA A 19 15.89 9.00 14.53
C ALA A 19 15.21 9.19 15.91
N PHE A 20 13.87 9.22 15.96
CA PHE A 20 13.12 9.30 17.21
C PHE A 20 12.93 7.95 17.91
N VAL A 21 12.75 6.86 17.15
CA VAL A 21 12.34 5.55 17.69
C VAL A 21 13.51 4.60 17.86
N GLY A 22 14.56 4.70 17.04
CA GLY A 22 15.73 3.82 17.05
C GLY A 22 15.46 2.40 16.54
N ASN A 23 14.22 2.04 16.18
CA ASN A 23 13.86 0.74 15.62
C ASN A 23 13.27 0.89 14.22
N PHE A 24 13.88 0.25 13.22
CA PHE A 24 13.49 0.42 11.82
C PHE A 24 12.13 -0.19 11.49
N GLY A 25 11.81 -1.35 12.06
CA GLY A 25 10.50 -1.98 11.87
C GLY A 25 9.35 -1.17 12.45
N VAL A 26 9.53 -0.61 13.65
CA VAL A 26 8.54 0.32 14.23
C VAL A 26 8.43 1.60 13.39
N SER A 27 9.53 2.06 12.81
CA SER A 27 9.53 3.23 11.92
C SER A 27 8.71 3.02 10.65
N ILE A 28 8.79 1.83 10.04
CA ILE A 28 7.95 1.43 8.91
C ILE A 28 6.46 1.44 9.30
N ILE A 29 6.11 0.90 10.48
CA ILE A 29 4.73 0.86 10.97
C ILE A 29 4.18 2.28 11.13
N LEU A 30 4.92 3.16 11.81
CA LEU A 30 4.53 4.55 12.02
C LEU A 30 4.44 5.32 10.70
N PHE A 31 5.37 5.11 9.77
CA PHE A 31 5.30 5.67 8.43
C PHE A 31 4.02 5.22 7.70
N THR A 32 3.68 3.93 7.79
CA THR A 32 2.47 3.38 7.17
C THR A 32 1.20 4.01 7.75
N ILE A 33 1.15 4.22 9.06
CA ILE A 33 0.03 4.92 9.74
C ILE A 33 -0.06 6.36 9.23
N LEU A 34 1.07 7.07 9.15
CA LEU A 34 1.12 8.44 8.65
C LEU A 34 0.61 8.55 7.21
N ILE A 35 1.06 7.67 6.31
CA ILE A 35 0.55 7.63 4.93
C ILE A 35 -0.95 7.34 4.91
N ARG A 36 -1.45 6.40 5.71
CA ARG A 36 -2.89 6.11 5.80
C ARG A 36 -3.70 7.30 6.29
N LEU A 37 -3.17 8.10 7.22
CA LEU A 37 -3.84 9.32 7.68
C LEU A 37 -3.92 10.37 6.57
N VAL A 38 -2.83 10.57 5.84
CA VAL A 38 -2.77 11.52 4.71
C VAL A 38 -3.69 11.08 3.55
N THR A 39 -3.76 9.78 3.26
CA THR A 39 -4.61 9.24 2.19
C THR A 39 -6.05 8.95 2.62
N HIS A 40 -6.37 9.07 3.91
CA HIS A 40 -7.70 8.83 4.46
C HIS A 40 -8.85 9.56 3.73
N PRO A 41 -8.77 10.88 3.43
CA PRO A 41 -9.87 11.56 2.72
C PRO A 41 -10.11 11.01 1.32
N ILE A 42 -9.04 10.57 0.64
CA ILE A 42 -9.14 9.95 -0.70
C ILE A 42 -9.81 8.58 -0.57
N MET A 43 -9.40 7.78 0.41
CA MET A 43 -10.02 6.48 0.67
C MET A 43 -11.50 6.59 1.07
N ALA A 44 -11.88 7.60 1.85
CA ALA A 44 -13.27 7.83 2.24
C ALA A 44 -14.17 8.08 1.01
N GLN A 45 -13.70 8.83 0.02
CA GLN A 45 -14.42 9.04 -1.24
C GLN A 45 -14.56 7.75 -2.04
N GLN A 46 -13.51 6.93 -2.06
CA GLN A 46 -13.52 5.63 -2.75
C GLN A 46 -14.50 4.65 -2.12
N ILE A 47 -14.56 4.60 -0.78
CA ILE A 47 -15.52 3.77 -0.03
C ILE A 47 -16.95 4.21 -0.36
N LYS A 48 -17.22 5.52 -0.36
CA LYS A 48 -18.54 6.05 -0.71
C LYS A 48 -18.96 5.65 -2.13
N SER A 49 -18.05 5.77 -3.09
CA SER A 49 -18.35 5.38 -4.48
C SER A 49 -18.56 3.87 -4.63
N SER A 50 -17.79 3.05 -3.90
CA SER A 50 -17.95 1.60 -3.92
C SER A 50 -19.27 1.16 -3.28
N ALA A 51 -19.71 1.84 -2.22
CA ALA A 51 -20.99 1.57 -1.58
C ALA A 51 -22.17 1.89 -2.53
N ALA A 52 -22.12 3.03 -3.22
CA ALA A 52 -23.14 3.40 -4.22
C ALA A 52 -23.21 2.39 -5.37
N MET A 53 -22.06 1.86 -5.80
CA MET A 53 -22.00 0.79 -6.79
C MET A 53 -22.62 -0.51 -6.28
N GLN A 54 -22.32 -0.89 -5.03
CA GLN A 54 -22.89 -2.09 -4.42
C GLN A 54 -24.42 -1.99 -4.29
N GLU A 55 -24.94 -0.83 -3.88
CA GLU A 55 -26.38 -0.57 -3.82
C GLU A 55 -27.03 -0.69 -5.20
N LEU A 56 -26.41 -0.13 -6.23
CA LEU A 56 -26.89 -0.24 -7.61
C LEU A 56 -26.90 -1.69 -8.10
N MET A 57 -25.84 -2.47 -7.82
CA MET A 57 -25.77 -3.89 -8.18
C MET A 57 -26.80 -4.74 -7.43
N GLN A 58 -27.22 -4.32 -6.23
CA GLN A 58 -28.25 -5.00 -5.44
C GLN A 58 -29.68 -4.59 -5.83
N SER A 59 -29.86 -3.48 -6.55
CA SER A 59 -31.18 -3.00 -6.96
C SER A 59 -31.92 -4.03 -7.82
N ASP A 60 -33.24 -4.13 -7.61
CA ASP A 60 -34.09 -5.03 -8.41
C ASP A 60 -34.09 -4.66 -9.90
N GLU A 61 -33.89 -3.39 -10.21
CA GLU A 61 -33.73 -2.89 -11.58
C GLU A 61 -32.51 -3.54 -12.25
N TRP A 62 -31.37 -3.59 -11.56
CA TRP A 62 -30.16 -4.24 -12.07
C TRP A 62 -30.35 -5.73 -12.34
N LYS A 63 -31.01 -6.45 -11.41
CA LYS A 63 -31.31 -7.87 -11.56
C LYS A 63 -32.26 -8.13 -12.74
N LYS A 64 -33.31 -7.30 -12.88
CA LYS A 64 -34.27 -7.41 -13.98
C LYS A 64 -33.63 -7.23 -15.35
N ILE A 65 -32.68 -6.30 -15.52
CA ILE A 65 -32.00 -6.14 -16.82
C ILE A 65 -31.09 -7.33 -17.13
N GLN A 66 -30.43 -7.90 -16.10
CA GLN A 66 -29.58 -9.07 -16.27
C GLN A 66 -30.40 -10.30 -16.69
N GLU A 67 -31.59 -10.49 -16.11
CA GLU A 67 -32.51 -11.55 -16.51
C GLU A 67 -33.10 -11.31 -17.90
N LYS A 68 -33.55 -10.09 -18.19
CA LYS A 68 -34.20 -9.73 -19.46
C LYS A 68 -33.26 -9.83 -20.66
N TYR A 69 -32.00 -9.45 -20.51
CA TYR A 69 -31.00 -9.43 -21.60
C TYR A 69 -29.90 -10.50 -21.43
N LYS A 70 -30.17 -11.58 -20.69
CA LYS A 70 -29.21 -12.66 -20.44
C LYS A 70 -28.59 -13.25 -21.73
N SER A 71 -29.38 -13.31 -22.80
CA SER A 71 -28.98 -13.85 -24.10
C SER A 71 -28.36 -12.81 -25.05
N ASP A 72 -28.50 -11.51 -24.76
CA ASP A 72 -28.04 -10.41 -25.62
C ASP A 72 -27.05 -9.52 -24.85
N LYS A 73 -25.78 -9.93 -24.86
CA LYS A 73 -24.71 -9.26 -24.11
C LYS A 73 -24.47 -7.83 -24.57
N GLU A 74 -24.75 -7.52 -25.82
CA GLU A 74 -24.54 -6.19 -26.38
C GLU A 74 -25.59 -5.21 -25.85
N LYS A 75 -26.88 -5.59 -25.89
CA LYS A 75 -27.94 -4.79 -25.28
C LYS A 75 -27.81 -4.71 -23.77
N LEU A 76 -27.38 -5.79 -23.12
CA LEU A 76 -27.11 -5.77 -21.69
C LEU A 76 -26.06 -4.72 -21.34
N ALA A 77 -24.92 -4.68 -22.03
CA ALA A 77 -23.87 -3.70 -21.77
C ALA A 77 -24.35 -2.25 -21.98
N GLN A 78 -25.14 -2.00 -23.02
CA GLN A 78 -25.72 -0.68 -23.29
C GLN A 78 -26.66 -0.22 -22.16
N GLU A 79 -27.56 -1.10 -21.71
CA GLU A 79 -28.49 -0.75 -20.64
C GLU A 79 -27.82 -0.61 -19.28
N GLN A 80 -26.81 -1.43 -18.99
CA GLN A 80 -25.98 -1.27 -17.81
C GLN A 80 -25.31 0.11 -17.79
N MET A 81 -24.76 0.55 -18.92
CA MET A 81 -24.16 1.87 -19.04
C MET A 81 -25.18 3.01 -18.90
N ARG A 82 -26.39 2.84 -19.43
CA ARG A 82 -27.49 3.80 -19.24
C ARG A 82 -27.83 3.96 -17.76
N ILE A 83 -27.99 2.87 -17.02
CA ILE A 83 -28.31 2.88 -15.59
C ILE A 83 -27.17 3.51 -14.77
N TYR A 84 -25.91 3.20 -15.09
CA TYR A 84 -24.76 3.83 -14.44
C TYR A 84 -24.79 5.36 -14.60
N ASN A 85 -25.10 5.85 -15.80
CA ASN A 85 -25.21 7.28 -16.08
C ASN A 85 -26.41 7.92 -15.37
N GLU A 86 -27.58 7.28 -15.37
CA GLU A 86 -28.79 7.77 -14.70
C GLU A 86 -28.61 7.89 -13.18
N ARG A 87 -27.88 6.96 -12.58
CA ARG A 87 -27.56 6.95 -11.14
C ARG A 87 -26.31 7.74 -10.79
N GLY A 88 -25.58 8.25 -11.78
CA GLY A 88 -24.34 9.00 -11.59
C GLY A 88 -23.20 8.20 -10.96
N VAL A 89 -23.20 6.87 -11.12
CA VAL A 89 -22.18 5.97 -10.55
C VAL A 89 -21.17 5.60 -11.63
N SER A 90 -19.88 5.80 -11.37
CA SER A 90 -18.82 5.40 -12.30
C SER A 90 -18.26 4.02 -11.94
N PRO A 91 -18.24 3.04 -12.87
CA PRO A 91 -17.66 1.72 -12.63
C PRO A 91 -16.14 1.77 -12.43
N PHE A 92 -15.47 2.83 -12.88
CA PHE A 92 -14.03 3.02 -12.74
C PHE A 92 -13.61 3.54 -11.36
N SER A 93 -14.55 4.04 -10.56
CA SER A 93 -14.23 4.53 -9.21
C SER A 93 -13.67 3.42 -8.30
N SER A 94 -14.01 2.15 -8.57
CA SER A 94 -13.54 1.00 -7.81
C SER A 94 -12.09 0.60 -8.10
N CYS A 95 -11.53 0.92 -9.28
CA CYS A 95 -10.13 0.61 -9.62
C CYS A 95 -9.16 1.77 -9.35
N LEU A 96 -9.68 2.98 -9.13
CA LEU A 96 -8.91 4.16 -8.76
C LEU A 96 -8.03 4.00 -7.50
N PRO A 97 -8.45 3.31 -6.42
CA PRO A 97 -7.60 3.07 -5.25
C PRO A 97 -6.32 2.33 -5.61
N THR A 98 -6.46 1.24 -6.36
CA THR A 98 -5.34 0.37 -6.73
C THR A 98 -4.35 1.13 -7.61
N LEU A 99 -4.85 1.95 -8.54
CA LEU A 99 -4.02 2.72 -9.45
C LEU A 99 -3.15 3.77 -8.71
N ILE A 100 -3.71 4.46 -7.71
CA ILE A 100 -2.98 5.41 -6.88
C ILE A 100 -2.04 4.70 -5.88
N GLN A 101 -2.43 3.52 -5.41
CA GLN A 101 -1.66 2.74 -4.44
C GLN A 101 -0.37 2.18 -5.04
N PHE A 102 -0.36 1.80 -6.33
CA PHE A 102 0.82 1.24 -7.00
C PHE A 102 2.06 2.17 -6.93
N PRO A 103 1.98 3.45 -7.34
CA PRO A 103 3.09 4.39 -7.18
C PRO A 103 3.57 4.53 -5.73
N ILE A 104 2.64 4.64 -4.78
CA ILE A 104 2.97 4.80 -3.35
C ILE A 104 3.75 3.59 -2.85
N LEU A 105 3.33 2.38 -3.22
CA LEU A 105 4.01 1.13 -2.86
C LEU A 105 5.44 1.08 -3.43
N ILE A 106 5.61 1.42 -4.71
CA ILE A 106 6.92 1.41 -5.37
C ILE A 106 7.85 2.44 -4.72
N GLY A 107 7.34 3.64 -4.43
CA GLY A 107 8.11 4.70 -3.78
C GLY A 107 8.54 4.31 -2.38
N PHE A 108 7.64 3.69 -1.62
CA PHE A 108 7.95 3.21 -0.29
C PHE A 108 8.97 2.08 -0.29
N TYR A 109 8.81 1.08 -1.16
CA TYR A 109 9.78 -0.01 -1.33
C TYR A 109 11.17 0.53 -1.67
N GLN A 110 11.27 1.45 -2.63
CA GLN A 110 12.53 2.09 -2.98
C GLN A 110 13.15 2.87 -1.82
N SER A 111 12.33 3.57 -1.02
CA SER A 111 12.82 4.28 0.17
C SER A 111 13.39 3.33 1.23
N ILE A 112 12.74 2.18 1.46
CA ILE A 112 13.23 1.15 2.39
C ILE A 112 14.54 0.55 1.88
N VAL A 113 14.58 0.11 0.62
CA VAL A 113 15.79 -0.47 0.02
C VAL A 113 16.94 0.52 0.13
N ARG A 114 16.71 1.79 -0.21
CA ARG A 114 17.73 2.83 -0.12
C ARG A 114 18.19 3.10 1.32
N ALA A 115 17.29 3.01 2.31
CA ALA A 115 17.63 3.19 3.71
C ALA A 115 18.41 2.02 4.32
N ILE A 116 18.07 0.77 3.97
CA ILE A 116 18.72 -0.44 4.51
C ILE A 116 20.01 -0.79 3.74
N SER A 117 20.11 -0.45 2.45
CA SER A 117 21.18 -0.98 1.61
C SER A 117 22.56 -0.40 1.95
N ALA A 118 23.46 -1.29 2.33
CA ALA A 118 24.83 -1.01 2.74
C ALA A 118 25.81 -0.80 1.57
N SER A 119 25.35 -0.38 0.39
CA SER A 119 26.27 -0.06 -0.70
C SER A 119 26.83 1.36 -0.53
N PRO A 120 28.16 1.58 -0.59
CA PRO A 120 28.76 2.88 -0.33
C PRO A 120 28.20 4.02 -1.20
N LEU A 121 27.84 3.70 -2.45
CA LEU A 121 27.24 4.65 -3.38
C LEU A 121 25.80 5.03 -3.01
N GLN A 122 24.99 4.07 -2.54
CA GLN A 122 23.63 4.37 -2.11
C GLN A 122 23.62 5.14 -0.81
N LEU A 123 24.54 4.86 0.12
CA LEU A 123 24.73 5.67 1.32
C LEU A 123 25.06 7.13 0.97
N LEU A 124 25.99 7.34 0.04
CA LEU A 124 26.31 8.69 -0.45
C LEU A 124 25.10 9.37 -1.09
N ALA A 125 24.31 8.63 -1.88
CA ALA A 125 23.09 9.14 -2.47
C ALA A 125 22.05 9.49 -1.41
N VAL A 126 21.88 8.67 -0.36
CA VAL A 126 20.99 8.95 0.78
C VAL A 126 21.41 10.25 1.45
N VAL A 127 22.68 10.36 1.84
CA VAL A 127 23.22 11.54 2.53
C VAL A 127 22.98 12.81 1.69
N ARG A 128 23.25 12.75 0.38
CA ARG A 128 22.98 13.89 -0.53
C ARG A 128 21.50 14.22 -0.73
N SER A 129 20.60 13.29 -0.42
CA SER A 129 19.15 13.50 -0.54
C SER A 129 18.47 13.92 0.77
N ILE A 130 19.22 13.99 1.87
CA ILE A 130 18.71 14.50 3.14
C ILE A 130 18.52 16.01 3.00
N TYR A 131 17.36 16.51 3.43
CA TYR A 131 17.15 17.95 3.43
C TYR A 131 18.03 18.62 4.50
N PRO A 132 18.71 19.74 4.20
CA PRO A 132 19.59 20.41 5.17
C PRO A 132 18.85 20.90 6.44
N GLY A 133 17.53 21.02 6.40
CA GLY A 133 16.71 21.29 7.59
C GLY A 133 16.60 20.11 8.57
N LEU A 134 16.81 18.87 8.13
CA LEU A 134 16.72 17.67 8.97
C LEU A 134 17.94 17.53 9.90
N GLU A 135 19.09 18.05 9.48
CA GLU A 135 20.35 18.05 10.24
C GLU A 135 20.26 18.89 11.54
N ASN A 136 19.39 19.90 11.55
CA ASN A 136 19.20 20.80 12.70
C ASN A 136 18.16 20.30 13.71
N ILE A 137 17.37 19.26 13.37
CA ILE A 137 16.24 18.80 14.19
C ILE A 137 16.67 17.75 15.23
N THR A 138 17.75 16.99 14.98
CA THR A 138 18.27 16.03 15.97
C THR A 138 19.80 15.96 15.96
N PRO A 139 20.50 16.06 17.12
CA PRO A 139 21.95 15.82 17.22
C PRO A 139 22.37 14.39 16.84
N ALA A 140 21.41 13.45 16.81
CA ALA A 140 21.57 12.09 16.31
C ALA A 140 21.54 11.98 14.77
N ALA A 141 21.30 13.09 14.06
CA ALA A 141 21.36 13.18 12.59
C ALA A 141 22.79 13.19 12.02
N SER A 142 23.83 12.93 12.83
CA SER A 142 25.06 12.31 12.31
C SER A 142 24.72 10.88 11.90
N LEU A 143 24.00 10.75 10.79
CA LEU A 143 23.43 9.51 10.24
C LEU A 143 24.50 8.44 9.96
N SER A 144 25.78 8.83 9.95
CA SER A 144 26.95 7.96 9.91
C SER A 144 27.11 7.04 11.12
N ALA A 145 26.55 7.37 12.30
CA ALA A 145 26.60 6.52 13.50
C ALA A 145 25.40 5.56 13.63
N LEU A 146 24.31 5.83 12.92
CA LEU A 146 23.09 5.00 12.88
C LEU A 146 23.11 3.95 11.76
N ILE A 147 24.18 3.95 10.95
CA ILE A 147 24.46 2.93 9.93
C ILE A 147 25.51 1.97 10.53
N PRO A 148 25.25 0.65 10.52
CA PRO A 148 24.16 -0.03 9.82
C PRO A 148 22.82 0.07 10.57
N ILE A 149 21.76 0.41 9.84
CA ILE A 149 20.39 0.38 10.37
C ILE A 149 20.10 -1.03 10.85
N GLN A 150 19.57 -1.16 12.08
CA GLN A 150 19.16 -2.46 12.60
C GLN A 150 17.94 -2.95 11.81
N SER A 151 18.18 -3.81 10.82
CA SER A 151 17.16 -4.37 9.93
C SER A 151 16.39 -5.54 10.53
N LYS A 152 16.81 -6.05 11.69
CA LYS A 152 16.11 -7.13 12.38
C LYS A 152 14.84 -6.61 13.05
N PHE A 153 13.71 -7.19 12.66
CA PHE A 153 12.42 -6.92 13.28
C PHE A 153 11.68 -8.25 13.49
N LEU A 154 11.29 -8.50 14.74
CA LEU A 154 10.75 -9.80 15.18
C LEU A 154 11.73 -10.94 14.85
N TRP A 155 11.29 -11.94 14.07
CA TRP A 155 12.10 -13.08 13.60
C TRP A 155 12.70 -12.88 12.20
N MET A 156 12.48 -11.73 11.55
CA MET A 156 12.87 -11.48 10.17
C MET A 156 13.97 -10.41 10.04
N ASP A 157 14.71 -10.49 8.94
CA ASP A 157 15.55 -9.40 8.46
C ASP A 157 14.80 -8.62 7.37
N LEU A 158 14.49 -7.35 7.63
CA LEU A 158 13.72 -6.49 6.72
C LEU A 158 14.47 -6.22 5.39
N GLY A 159 15.77 -6.49 5.32
CA GLY A 159 16.55 -6.41 4.09
C GLY A 159 16.40 -7.61 3.16
N GLN A 160 15.72 -8.68 3.60
CA GLN A 160 15.54 -9.91 2.83
C GLN A 160 14.07 -10.35 2.78
N PRO A 161 13.65 -11.09 1.73
CA PRO A 161 12.33 -11.70 1.71
C PRO A 161 12.12 -12.61 2.93
N GLU A 162 11.02 -12.41 3.66
CA GLU A 162 10.71 -13.18 4.87
C GLU A 162 10.56 -14.67 4.54
N ARG A 163 11.39 -15.50 5.16
CA ARG A 163 11.41 -16.95 5.00
C ARG A 163 11.82 -17.59 6.33
N VAL A 164 10.89 -18.26 6.99
CA VAL A 164 11.20 -19.07 8.18
C VAL A 164 11.72 -20.42 7.69
N ILE A 165 13.02 -20.66 7.91
CA ILE A 165 13.66 -21.95 7.64
C ILE A 165 13.47 -22.80 8.89
N LEU A 166 12.47 -23.67 8.87
CA LEU A 166 12.31 -24.69 9.89
C LEU A 166 13.35 -25.80 9.63
N THR A 167 14.04 -26.27 10.67
CA THR A 167 15.05 -27.36 10.57
C THR A 167 14.52 -28.64 9.92
N ILE A 168 13.19 -28.78 9.81
CA ILE A 168 12.47 -29.94 9.28
C ILE A 168 12.18 -29.81 7.77
N LEU A 169 12.22 -28.61 7.19
CA LEU A 169 11.85 -28.37 5.78
C LEU A 169 13.03 -27.77 4.99
N PRO A 170 13.29 -28.25 3.76
CA PRO A 170 14.37 -27.73 2.91
C PRO A 170 14.03 -26.39 2.23
N PHE A 171 12.82 -25.86 2.43
CA PHE A 171 12.36 -24.59 1.86
C PHE A 171 11.88 -23.64 2.97
N GLY A 172 12.18 -22.35 2.83
CA GLY A 172 11.74 -21.32 3.77
C GLY A 172 10.30 -20.91 3.50
N ILE A 173 9.46 -20.92 4.55
CA ILE A 173 8.05 -20.58 4.47
C ILE A 173 7.88 -19.06 4.66
N PRO A 174 7.23 -18.34 3.73
CA PRO A 174 6.91 -16.92 3.89
C PRO A 174 5.64 -16.76 4.74
N VAL A 175 5.79 -16.89 6.07
CA VAL A 175 4.69 -16.92 7.03
C VAL A 175 3.83 -15.66 6.94
N LEU A 176 4.44 -14.48 6.79
CA LEU A 176 3.69 -13.23 6.70
C LEU A 176 2.84 -13.14 5.43
N ALA A 177 3.36 -13.59 4.29
CA ALA A 177 2.60 -13.60 3.05
C ALA A 177 1.39 -14.54 3.15
N ILE A 178 1.55 -15.68 3.81
CA ILE A 178 0.46 -16.62 4.08
C ILE A 178 -0.60 -15.98 4.99
N ILE A 179 -0.19 -15.32 6.08
CA ILE A 179 -1.11 -14.63 6.99
C ILE A 179 -1.88 -13.53 6.25
N VAL A 180 -1.20 -12.70 5.46
CA VAL A 180 -1.84 -11.64 4.66
C VAL A 180 -2.79 -12.24 3.62
N GLY A 181 -2.40 -13.33 2.97
CA GLY A 181 -3.26 -14.06 2.03
C GLY A 181 -4.52 -14.60 2.70
N LEU A 182 -4.39 -15.25 3.86
CA LEU A 182 -5.51 -15.78 4.64
C LEU A 182 -6.44 -14.68 5.12
N THR A 183 -5.89 -13.59 5.67
CA THR A 183 -6.69 -12.45 6.14
C THR A 183 -7.43 -11.78 4.98
N THR A 184 -6.78 -11.60 3.83
CA THR A 184 -7.43 -11.08 2.62
C THR A 184 -8.53 -12.01 2.12
N PHE A 185 -8.30 -13.33 2.16
CA PHE A 185 -9.30 -14.32 1.77
C PHE A 185 -10.53 -14.26 2.67
N VAL A 186 -10.33 -14.20 4.00
CA VAL A 186 -11.42 -14.06 4.97
C VAL A 186 -12.17 -12.74 4.75
N GLN A 187 -11.46 -11.62 4.58
CA GLN A 187 -12.08 -10.32 4.29
C GLN A 187 -12.95 -10.38 3.03
N THR A 188 -12.43 -10.99 1.96
CA THR A 188 -13.17 -11.16 0.70
C THR A 188 -14.46 -11.93 0.92
N LYS A 189 -14.42 -13.02 1.71
CA LYS A 189 -15.60 -13.82 2.04
C LYS A 189 -16.63 -13.08 2.88
N LEU A 190 -16.19 -12.21 3.79
CA LEU A 190 -17.08 -11.39 4.62
C LEU A 190 -17.73 -10.24 3.83
N THR A 191 -17.07 -9.72 2.80
CA THR A 191 -17.58 -8.62 1.97
C THR A 191 -18.46 -9.06 0.80
N MET A 192 -18.42 -10.34 0.43
CA MET A 192 -19.35 -10.89 -0.57
C MET A 192 -20.75 -10.99 0.04
N THR A 193 -21.69 -10.17 -0.42
CA THR A 193 -23.11 -10.29 -0.05
C THR A 193 -23.57 -11.74 -0.31
N PRO A 194 -24.23 -12.43 0.64
CA PRO A 194 -24.77 -13.76 0.38
C PRO A 194 -25.76 -13.65 -0.78
N SER A 195 -25.51 -14.47 -1.80
CA SER A 195 -26.36 -14.63 -2.99
C SER A 195 -27.75 -15.11 -2.63
#